data_AF-A0AAN4YUC3-F1
#
_entry.id   AF-A0AAN4YUC3-F1
#
_cell.length_a   1.000
_cell.length_b   1.000
_cell.length_c   1.000
_cell.angle_alpha   90.00
_cell.angle_beta   90.00
_cell.angle_gamma   90.00
#
_symmetry.space_group_name_H-M   'P 1'
#
loop_
_entity.id
_entity.type
_entity.pdbx_description
1 polymer ?
#
loop_
_entity_poly.entity_id
_entity_poly.type
_entity_poly.pdbx_seq_one_letter_code
_entity_poly.pdbx_strand_id
1 'polypeptide(L)'
;MKQASDTNERKQLCISASSPEALHDPAPMGNVLSSFSVDIAASEWANIMRRTVKVEIFGTESNKENCFMSFIDTLQERQRGWHQVPPAPDCPSTYQTLCDMTGPEPVCLVIVNEAKKLVNSFKF
;
A
#
# COMPACT_ATOMS: atom_id res chain seq x y z
N MET A 1 -8.13 8.39 -19.48
CA MET A 1 -6.65 8.60 -19.57
C MET A 1 -6.12 8.75 -21.01
N LYS A 2 -6.96 8.91 -22.04
CA LYS A 2 -6.48 9.03 -23.44
C LYS A 2 -6.01 10.44 -23.81
N GLN A 3 -6.59 11.48 -23.22
CA GLN A 3 -6.47 12.85 -23.71
C GLN A 3 -5.09 13.50 -23.48
N ALA A 4 -4.42 13.22 -22.36
CA ALA A 4 -3.10 13.81 -22.05
C ALA A 4 -1.93 13.17 -22.82
N SER A 5 -2.12 11.95 -23.33
CA SER A 5 -1.13 11.24 -24.15
C SER A 5 -1.05 11.86 -25.56
N ASP A 6 -2.19 12.31 -26.07
CA ASP A 6 -2.33 12.80 -27.45
C ASP A 6 -1.85 14.26 -27.59
N THR A 7 -1.76 15.03 -26.49
CA THR A 7 -1.32 16.44 -26.47
C THR A 7 0.17 16.65 -26.18
N ASN A 8 0.97 15.58 -26.05
CA ASN A 8 2.40 15.65 -25.70
C ASN A 8 2.68 16.49 -24.43
N GLU A 9 1.72 16.50 -23.49
CA GLU A 9 1.83 17.25 -22.24
C GLU A 9 2.96 16.68 -21.38
N ARG A 10 3.93 17.53 -21.04
CA ARG A 10 5.03 17.21 -20.13
C ARG A 10 4.69 17.70 -18.74
N LYS A 11 4.99 16.88 -17.73
CA LYS A 11 4.83 17.24 -16.32
C LYS A 11 6.21 17.46 -15.71
N GLN A 12 6.36 18.58 -15.01
CA GLN A 12 7.57 18.86 -14.27
C GLN A 12 7.49 18.16 -12.91
N LEU A 13 8.41 17.23 -12.66
CA LEU A 13 8.59 16.60 -11.36
C LEU A 13 9.70 17.33 -10.62
N CYS A 14 9.37 17.97 -9.50
CA CYS A 14 10.36 18.54 -8.59
C CYS A 14 10.76 17.50 -7.55
N ILE A 15 12.06 17.18 -7.49
CA ILE A 15 12.63 16.27 -6.50
C ILE A 15 13.42 17.12 -5.52
N SER A 16 12.97 17.16 -4.28
CA SER A 16 13.66 17.85 -3.18
C SER A 16 14.21 16.83 -2.21
N ALA A 17 15.48 16.96 -1.83
CA ALA A 17 15.99 16.23 -0.68
C ALA A 17 15.33 16.80 0.58
N SER A 18 14.72 15.95 1.42
CA SER A 18 14.37 16.33 2.79
C SER A 18 15.32 15.64 3.76
N SER A 19 15.96 16.42 4.65
CA SER A 19 16.64 15.83 5.81
C SER A 19 15.57 15.44 6.85
N PRO A 20 15.62 14.23 7.44
CA PRO A 20 14.71 13.83 8.52
C PRO A 20 14.77 14.76 9.75
N GLU A 21 15.84 15.53 9.91
CA GLU A 21 16.11 16.35 11.09
C GLU A 21 15.44 17.74 11.07
N ALA A 22 14.85 18.15 9.94
CA ALA A 22 14.34 19.52 9.76
C ALA A 22 12.91 19.77 10.30
N LEU A 23 12.28 18.78 10.96
CA LEU A 23 10.91 18.93 11.48
C LEU A 23 10.83 19.66 12.84
N HIS A 24 11.97 19.95 13.48
CA HIS A 24 12.03 20.55 14.81
C HIS A 24 13.10 21.65 14.93
N ASP A 25 13.08 22.70 14.10
CA ASP A 25 13.61 24.00 14.54
C ASP A 25 13.31 25.13 13.53
N PRO A 26 12.79 26.29 13.97
CA PRO A 26 12.76 27.49 13.16
C PRO A 26 14.04 28.30 13.41
N ALA A 27 15.10 28.02 12.64
CA ALA A 27 16.25 28.93 12.56
C ALA A 27 16.59 29.26 11.08
N PRO A 28 16.76 30.55 10.73
CA PRO A 28 16.86 30.98 9.33
C PRO A 28 18.33 31.07 8.90
N MET A 29 18.95 29.98 8.45
CA MET A 29 20.16 30.06 7.63
C MET A 29 20.33 28.85 6.70
N GLY A 30 20.12 29.09 5.40
CA GLY A 30 21.15 28.77 4.40
C GLY A 30 21.33 27.35 3.88
N ASN A 31 20.54 26.35 4.26
CA ASN A 31 20.55 25.06 3.57
C ASN A 31 19.44 25.04 2.51
N VAL A 32 19.74 25.57 1.32
CA VAL A 32 18.95 25.27 0.12
C VAL A 32 19.07 23.78 -0.11
N LEU A 33 18.06 23.02 0.36
CA LEU A 33 17.89 21.63 0.02
C LEU A 33 17.94 21.54 -1.51
N SER A 34 18.95 20.85 -2.04
CA SER A 34 19.13 20.70 -3.48
C SER A 34 17.84 20.12 -4.05
N SER A 35 17.16 20.94 -4.84
CA SER A 35 15.98 20.52 -5.58
C SER A 35 16.29 20.66 -7.05
N PHE A 36 15.92 19.64 -7.82
CA PHE A 36 16.03 19.67 -9.27
C PHE A 36 14.70 19.26 -9.88
N SER A 37 14.41 19.84 -11.03
CA SER A 37 13.19 19.57 -11.78
C SER A 37 13.50 18.73 -13.00
N VAL A 38 12.68 17.73 -13.26
CA VAL A 38 12.77 16.85 -14.44
C VAL A 38 11.46 16.93 -15.21
N ASP A 39 11.56 17.19 -16.51
CA ASP A 39 10.40 17.19 -17.40
C ASP A 39 10.12 15.77 -17.90
N ILE A 40 9.04 15.17 -17.39
CA ILE A 40 8.66 13.79 -17.66
C ILE A 40 7.48 13.78 -18.64
N ALA A 41 7.55 12.93 -19.68
CA ALA A 41 6.42 12.75 -20.59
C ALA A 41 5.24 12.07 -19.88
N ALA A 42 4.00 12.34 -20.30
CA ALA A 42 2.82 11.72 -19.68
C ALA A 42 2.87 10.17 -19.64
N SER A 43 3.44 9.54 -20.67
CA SER A 43 3.62 8.09 -20.75
C SER A 43 4.62 7.55 -19.73
N GLU A 44 5.73 8.26 -19.54
CA GLU A 44 6.77 7.95 -18.54
C GLU A 44 6.21 8.13 -17.13
N TRP A 45 5.48 9.22 -16.87
CA TRP A 45 4.80 9.44 -15.59
C TRP A 45 3.82 8.31 -15.28
N ALA A 46 3.00 7.91 -16.25
CA ALA A 46 2.06 6.81 -16.07
C ALA A 46 2.77 5.48 -15.78
N ASN A 47 3.91 5.22 -16.43
CA ASN A 47 4.75 4.05 -16.15
C ASN A 47 5.33 4.09 -14.73
N ILE A 48 5.86 5.24 -14.30
CA ILE A 48 6.40 5.43 -12.95
C ILE A 48 5.31 5.17 -11.92
N MET A 49 4.14 5.81 -12.07
CA MET A 49 3.03 5.63 -11.13
C MET A 49 2.54 4.18 -11.05
N ARG A 50 2.42 3.48 -12.18
CA ARG A 50 2.04 2.05 -12.17
C ARG A 50 3.06 1.19 -11.43
N ARG A 51 4.36 1.47 -11.61
CA ARG A 51 5.43 0.77 -10.87
C ARG A 51 5.39 1.10 -9.38
N THR A 52 5.19 2.36 -9.00
CA THR A 52 5.08 2.78 -7.60
C THR A 52 3.92 2.05 -6.91
N VAL A 53 2.73 2.08 -7.50
CA VAL A 53 1.55 1.38 -6.95
C VAL A 53 1.82 -0.13 -6.84
N LYS A 54 2.44 -0.74 -7.86
CA LYS A 54 2.80 -2.16 -7.81
C LYS A 54 3.74 -2.47 -6.63
N VAL A 55 4.73 -1.61 -6.38
CA VAL A 55 5.67 -1.77 -5.26
C VAL A 55 4.98 -1.57 -3.91
N GLU A 56 4.08 -0.60 -3.77
CA GLU A 56 3.30 -0.43 -2.52
C GLU A 56 2.43 -1.65 -2.22
N ILE A 57 1.88 -2.27 -3.26
CA ILE A 57 1.01 -3.44 -3.11
C ILE A 57 1.81 -4.71 -2.79
N PHE A 58 2.84 -5.02 -3.59
CA PHE A 58 3.55 -6.31 -3.52
C PHE A 58 4.91 -6.24 -2.82
N GLY A 59 5.39 -5.04 -2.50
CA GLY A 59 6.73 -4.81 -1.96
C GLY A 59 7.82 -4.89 -3.01
N THR A 60 9.05 -4.65 -2.56
CA THR A 60 10.28 -4.94 -3.32
C THR A 60 10.94 -6.20 -2.77
N GLU A 61 11.95 -6.75 -3.47
CA GLU A 61 12.73 -7.87 -2.93
C GLU A 61 13.38 -7.57 -1.58
N SER A 62 13.81 -6.33 -1.37
CA SER A 62 14.47 -5.87 -0.14
C SER A 62 13.51 -5.41 0.97
N ASN A 63 12.23 -5.19 0.67
CA ASN A 63 11.25 -4.69 1.64
C ASN A 63 9.86 -5.31 1.37
N LYS A 64 9.79 -6.64 1.46
CA LYS A 64 8.51 -7.36 1.34
C LYS A 64 7.63 -7.19 2.57
N GLU A 65 8.20 -6.92 3.73
CA GLU A 65 7.45 -6.86 4.99
C GLU A 65 6.56 -5.61 5.08
N ASN A 66 6.98 -4.48 4.48
CA ASN A 66 6.21 -3.24 4.49
C ASN A 66 5.46 -3.00 3.16
N CYS A 67 4.58 -3.92 2.80
CA CYS A 67 3.67 -3.76 1.67
C CYS A 67 2.25 -4.16 2.03
N PHE A 68 1.28 -3.73 1.20
CA PHE A 68 -0.13 -4.03 1.43
C PHE A 68 -0.40 -5.53 1.56
N MET A 69 0.18 -6.36 0.69
CA MET A 69 -0.05 -7.81 0.73
C MET A 69 0.43 -8.44 2.04
N SER A 70 1.60 -8.05 2.54
CA SER A 70 2.12 -8.54 3.83
C SER A 70 1.27 -8.08 5.02
N PHE A 71 0.73 -6.86 4.96
CA PHE A 71 -0.24 -6.39 5.94
C PHE A 71 -1.52 -7.24 5.93
N ILE A 72 -2.07 -7.56 4.75
CA ILE A 72 -3.24 -8.42 4.63
C ILE A 72 -2.95 -9.84 5.14
N ASP A 73 -1.77 -10.39 4.85
CA ASP A 73 -1.35 -11.71 5.35
C ASP A 73 -1.32 -11.75 6.89
N THR A 74 -0.80 -10.68 7.51
CA THR A 74 -0.75 -10.54 8.97
C THR A 74 -2.15 -10.46 9.58
N LEU A 75 -3.07 -9.71 8.96
CA LEU A 75 -4.48 -9.66 9.39
C LEU A 75 -5.19 -10.99 9.23
N GLN A 76 -4.93 -11.71 8.13
CA GLN A 76 -5.50 -13.02 7.87
C GLN A 76 -5.05 -14.05 8.92
N GLU A 77 -3.76 -14.05 9.27
CA GLU A 77 -3.22 -14.95 10.31
C GLU A 77 -3.85 -14.66 11.66
N ARG A 78 -4.00 -13.38 12.00
CA ARG A 78 -4.70 -12.95 13.22
C ARG A 78 -6.15 -13.44 13.25
N GLN A 79 -6.88 -13.32 12.15
CA GLN A 79 -8.25 -13.84 12.02
C GLN A 79 -8.30 -15.37 12.17
N ARG A 80 -7.33 -16.11 11.61
CA ARG A 80 -7.21 -17.56 11.84
C ARG A 80 -7.05 -17.87 13.33
N GLY A 81 -6.21 -17.11 14.03
CA GLY A 81 -6.02 -17.23 15.49
C GLY A 81 -7.32 -17.08 16.28
N TRP A 82 -8.18 -16.13 15.89
CA TRP A 82 -9.50 -15.93 16.52
C TRP A 82 -10.43 -17.15 16.41
N HIS A 83 -10.26 -17.98 15.36
CA HIS A 83 -11.04 -19.22 15.16
C HIS A 83 -10.44 -20.45 15.86
N GLN A 84 -9.11 -20.48 16.06
CA GLN A 84 -8.44 -21.63 16.67
C GLN A 84 -8.47 -21.61 18.19
N VAL A 85 -8.40 -20.43 18.81
CA VAL A 85 -8.40 -20.27 20.28
C VAL A 85 -9.48 -19.28 20.71
N PRO A 86 -10.76 -19.67 20.75
CA PRO A 86 -11.82 -18.78 21.20
C PRO A 86 -11.95 -18.77 22.75
N PRO A 87 -12.12 -17.59 23.39
CA PRO A 87 -11.97 -16.25 22.82
C PRO A 87 -10.50 -15.80 22.84
N ALA A 88 -9.97 -15.41 21.69
CA ALA A 88 -8.67 -14.74 21.64
C ALA A 88 -8.81 -13.35 22.30
N PRO A 89 -7.82 -12.90 23.10
CA PRO A 89 -7.93 -11.70 23.94
C PRO A 89 -8.15 -10.40 23.15
N ASP A 90 -7.80 -10.42 21.88
CA ASP A 90 -7.87 -9.30 20.95
C ASP A 90 -9.00 -9.46 19.91
N CYS A 91 -9.81 -10.53 20.02
CA CYS A 91 -10.93 -10.79 19.15
C CYS A 91 -12.10 -9.84 19.47
N PRO A 92 -12.66 -9.11 18.48
CA PRO A 92 -13.79 -8.24 18.69
C PRO A 92 -15.01 -9.01 19.22
N SER A 93 -15.76 -8.44 20.18
CA SER A 93 -16.96 -9.07 20.72
C SER A 93 -18.05 -9.31 19.66
N THR A 94 -18.09 -8.49 18.61
CA THR A 94 -18.99 -8.64 17.46
C THR A 94 -18.56 -9.73 16.48
N TYR A 95 -17.36 -10.29 16.64
CA TYR A 95 -16.83 -11.28 15.71
C TYR A 95 -17.59 -12.61 15.78
N GLN A 96 -17.95 -13.04 16.99
CA GLN A 96 -18.67 -14.29 17.24
C GLN A 96 -20.09 -14.30 16.66
N THR A 97 -20.71 -13.14 16.51
CA THR A 97 -22.07 -13.02 15.94
C THR A 97 -22.06 -12.95 14.42
N LEU A 98 -20.98 -12.47 13.81
CA LEU A 98 -20.85 -12.28 12.37
C LEU A 98 -20.19 -13.47 11.66
N CYS A 99 -19.37 -14.24 12.39
CA CYS A 99 -18.63 -15.36 11.83
C CYS A 99 -19.11 -16.67 12.43
N ASP A 100 -19.73 -17.51 11.61
CA ASP A 100 -20.10 -18.87 12.00
C ASP A 100 -18.83 -19.68 12.27
N MET A 101 -18.64 -20.07 13.54
CA MET A 101 -17.50 -20.85 14.01
C MET A 101 -17.62 -22.35 13.69
N THR A 102 -18.78 -22.80 13.20
CA THR A 102 -19.11 -24.22 12.99
C THR A 102 -19.12 -24.65 11.52
N GLY A 103 -19.07 -23.68 10.60
CA GLY A 103 -18.99 -23.94 9.15
C GLY A 103 -17.62 -24.49 8.70
N PRO A 104 -17.54 -25.03 7.48
CA PRO A 104 -16.31 -25.63 6.95
C PRO A 104 -15.17 -24.63 6.73
N GLU A 105 -15.48 -23.36 6.42
CA GLU A 105 -14.51 -22.26 6.39
C GLU A 105 -15.18 -20.97 6.89
N PRO A 106 -14.53 -20.21 7.81
CA PRO A 106 -15.07 -18.94 8.27
C PRO A 106 -15.20 -17.90 7.15
N VAL A 107 -16.38 -17.27 7.05
CA VAL A 107 -16.71 -16.31 5.98
C VAL A 107 -15.71 -15.15 5.90
N CYS A 108 -15.20 -14.67 7.04
CA CYS A 108 -14.20 -13.61 7.06
C CYS A 108 -12.90 -13.99 6.32
N LEU A 109 -12.46 -15.25 6.44
CA LEU A 109 -11.26 -15.75 5.75
C LEU A 109 -11.51 -15.93 4.26
N VAL A 110 -12.73 -16.34 3.89
CA VAL A 110 -13.16 -16.42 2.49
C VAL A 110 -13.11 -15.04 1.84
N ILE A 111 -13.68 -14.02 2.48
CA ILE A 111 -13.68 -12.64 1.96
C ILE A 111 -12.25 -12.13 1.75
N VAL A 112 -11.35 -12.36 2.71
CA VAL A 112 -9.95 -11.95 2.59
C VAL A 112 -9.25 -12.68 1.44
N ASN A 113 -9.48 -13.99 1.29
CA ASN A 113 -8.93 -14.77 0.17
C ASN A 113 -9.42 -14.26 -1.18
N GLU A 114 -10.72 -13.96 -1.32
CA GLU A 114 -11.27 -13.39 -2.57
C GLU A 114 -10.71 -12.00 -2.86
N ALA A 115 -10.54 -11.15 -1.84
CA ALA A 115 -9.89 -9.85 -2.00
C ALA A 115 -8.43 -9.98 -2.48
N LYS A 116 -7.66 -10.94 -1.94
CA LYS A 116 -6.29 -11.22 -2.40
C LYS A 116 -6.27 -11.68 -3.86
N LYS A 117 -7.19 -12.57 -4.26
CA LYS A 117 -7.32 -13.00 -5.67
C LYS A 117 -7.60 -11.82 -6.59
N LEU A 118 -8.51 -10.92 -6.20
CA LEU A 118 -8.81 -9.71 -6.96
C LEU A 118 -7.59 -8.81 -7.13
N VAL A 119 -6.85 -8.54 -6.04
CA VAL A 119 -5.63 -7.71 -6.09
C VAL A 119 -4.57 -8.35 -6.99
N ASN A 120 -4.38 -9.67 -6.90
CA ASN A 120 -3.46 -10.41 -7.77
C ASN A 120 -3.88 -10.40 -9.25
N SER A 121 -5.15 -10.12 -9.56
CA SER A 121 -5.64 -10.03 -10.94
C SER A 121 -5.34 -8.67 -11.60
N PHE A 122 -4.96 -7.66 -10.82
CA PHE A 122 -4.66 -6.33 -11.34
C PHE A 122 -3.43 -6.37 -12.26
N LYS A 123 -3.59 -5.77 -13.45
CA LYS A 123 -2.52 -5.56 -14.42
C LYS A 123 -1.96 -4.16 -14.23
N PHE A 124 -0.71 -4.08 -13.76
CA PHE A 124 0.07 -2.86 -13.58
C PHE A 124 1.06 -2.68 -14.73
#